data_AF-B4RKV2-F1
#
_entry.id   AF-B4RKV2-F1
#
_cell.length_a   1.000
_cell.length_b   1.000
_cell.length_c   1.000
_cell.angle_alpha   90.00
_cell.angle_beta   90.00
_cell.angle_gamma   90.00
#
_symmetry.space_group_name_H-M   'P 1'
#
loop_
_entity.id
_entity.type
_entity.pdbx_description
1 polymer ?
#
loop_
_entity_poly.entity_id
_entity_poly.type
_entity_poly.pdbx_seq_one_letter_code
_entity_poly.pdbx_strand_id
1 'polypeptide(L)'
;MYNSGNIFWEKRIFSKLETQCLKKTRKMTSEKQNGGGNGQTINQKSKECRMTTENQAGSPASGIGTSEQTKAAPKVKKTFDPRASVIQIHPEGERIHPKKAEGRFAKLRIAAVLATQFVFYVIPWFNWSGRQAVVFNIPERHFFIFGLSLGVGDLIYLALLLMICAFGLFWWTTIAGRLWCGYSCPQTVYTEIMLWIDNLVEGDRNKRLKLEKSPWNFTKIRIKATKYLLIFLVCAWTGITFAGWFVPIRQFVPDLFTGAAGGGAMFAAAFYGFMTFFFAHIMREKVCLHMCPYARFQSAMFDKDTLIVSYDAERGEPRGARKKTVNKEEAGLGDCINCAMCVQVCPVGIDIRNGLQYQCIGCAACIDACDEIMDKMGYPSGLIRYTTESALEHEYAEKDIKKRLLRPRVAGYGAVLAVVVAAFLVGLSTRKMVEVDILKDRGVMVRENAKGWLENAYSLRIINNSEKEQLITASVKGFDEIALTGLPEGGIKVAPRETITLPVQVSTIPEYADKGSHPIEFIFQYRESGASDGKPVVLEEDATFIGE
;
A
#
# COMPACT_ATOMS: atom_id res chain seq x y z
N MET A 1 30.48 27.15 8.59
CA MET A 1 31.74 26.58 8.06
C MET A 1 31.39 25.23 7.44
N TYR A 2 31.52 25.12 6.10
CA TYR A 2 31.73 23.91 5.26
C TYR A 2 30.77 22.69 5.44
N ASN A 3 30.29 21.99 4.40
CA ASN A 3 30.49 22.12 2.96
C ASN A 3 29.45 21.31 2.16
N SER A 4 29.02 21.91 1.06
CA SER A 4 28.70 21.35 -0.25
C SER A 4 29.43 20.04 -0.60
N GLY A 5 28.69 18.96 -0.89
CA GLY A 5 29.26 17.66 -1.25
C GLY A 5 28.51 16.77 -2.25
N ASN A 6 27.30 17.13 -2.72
CA ASN A 6 26.49 16.24 -3.58
C ASN A 6 26.12 16.75 -4.97
N ILE A 7 26.63 17.90 -5.41
CA ILE A 7 26.31 18.47 -6.75
C ILE A 7 27.28 17.98 -7.85
N PHE A 8 28.35 17.25 -7.49
CA PHE A 8 29.40 16.88 -8.44
C PHE A 8 29.16 15.55 -9.19
N TRP A 9 28.31 14.66 -8.68
CA TRP A 9 28.05 13.36 -9.31
C TRP A 9 27.04 13.42 -10.47
N GLU A 10 26.01 14.28 -10.40
CA GLU A 10 24.99 14.40 -11.46
C GLU A 10 25.52 15.04 -12.75
N LYS A 11 26.40 16.05 -12.66
CA LYS A 11 26.94 16.73 -13.84
C LYS A 11 27.87 15.85 -14.68
N ARG A 12 28.54 14.87 -14.07
CA ARG A 12 29.52 14.01 -14.76
C ARG A 12 28.87 12.89 -15.57
N ILE A 13 27.64 12.50 -15.20
CA ILE A 13 26.86 11.47 -15.92
C ILE A 13 26.17 12.07 -17.15
N PHE A 14 25.61 13.29 -17.03
CA PHE A 14 24.99 13.99 -18.17
C PHE A 14 26.00 14.34 -19.28
N SER A 15 27.19 14.82 -18.92
CA SER A 15 28.26 15.14 -19.89
C SER A 15 28.75 13.91 -20.67
N LYS A 16 28.80 12.73 -20.05
CA LYS A 16 29.22 11.48 -20.74
C LYS A 16 28.17 10.97 -21.74
N LEU A 17 26.88 11.17 -21.47
CA LEU A 17 25.79 10.78 -22.37
C LEU A 17 25.69 11.71 -23.60
N GLU A 18 25.91 13.01 -23.41
CA GLU A 18 25.97 14.00 -24.51
C GLU A 18 27.13 13.72 -25.48
N THR A 19 28.28 13.33 -24.93
CA THR A 19 29.48 13.02 -25.74
C THR A 19 29.32 11.72 -26.56
N GLN A 20 28.57 10.74 -26.05
CA GLN A 20 28.27 9.51 -26.80
C GLN A 20 27.24 9.73 -27.90
N CYS A 21 26.25 10.61 -27.69
CA CYS A 21 25.24 10.93 -28.70
C CYS A 21 25.88 11.68 -29.88
N LEU A 22 26.74 12.67 -29.61
CA LEU A 22 27.46 13.45 -30.63
C LEU A 22 28.46 12.63 -31.46
N LYS A 23 29.08 11.59 -30.86
CA LYS A 23 29.98 10.67 -31.60
C LYS A 23 29.22 9.74 -32.55
N LYS A 24 27.96 9.39 -32.25
CA LYS A 24 27.13 8.53 -33.11
C LYS A 24 26.56 9.29 -34.31
N THR A 25 26.25 10.58 -34.17
CA THR A 25 25.81 11.46 -35.27
C THR A 25 26.95 11.84 -36.23
N ARG A 26 28.19 11.99 -35.75
CA ARG A 26 29.37 12.22 -36.62
C ARG A 26 29.78 11.00 -37.45
N LYS A 27 29.50 9.78 -36.98
CA LYS A 27 29.84 8.55 -37.74
C LYS A 27 28.87 8.29 -38.89
N MET A 28 27.58 8.66 -38.76
CA MET A 28 26.59 8.51 -39.83
C MET A 28 26.66 9.59 -40.93
N THR A 29 27.30 10.72 -40.66
CA THR A 29 27.47 11.82 -41.64
C THR A 29 28.73 11.68 -42.49
N SER A 30 29.68 10.84 -42.09
CA SER A 30 30.90 10.52 -42.87
C SER A 30 30.68 9.43 -43.93
N GLU A 31 29.62 8.63 -43.84
CA GLU A 31 29.35 7.50 -44.75
C GLU A 31 28.45 7.88 -45.94
N LYS A 32 27.91 9.10 -45.97
CA LYS A 32 27.02 9.60 -47.04
C LYS A 32 27.71 10.54 -48.06
N GLN A 33 29.03 10.73 -47.97
CA GLN A 33 29.77 11.62 -48.87
C GLN A 33 30.57 10.93 -49.99
N ASN A 34 30.55 9.60 -50.11
CA ASN A 34 31.15 8.88 -51.24
C ASN A 34 30.14 7.95 -51.91
N GLY A 35 29.55 8.41 -53.01
CA GLY A 35 28.68 7.60 -53.88
C GLY A 35 27.74 8.46 -54.70
N GLY A 36 28.14 8.81 -55.92
CA GLY A 36 27.34 9.60 -56.86
C GLY A 36 26.21 8.80 -57.51
N GLY A 37 25.18 9.50 -57.98
CA GLY A 37 24.13 8.93 -58.83
C GLY A 37 22.84 9.75 -58.85
N ASN A 38 22.50 10.27 -60.03
CA ASN A 38 21.32 11.07 -60.40
C ASN A 38 19.96 10.51 -59.97
N GLY A 39 18.98 11.40 -59.77
CA GLY A 39 17.55 11.08 -59.93
C GLY A 39 16.60 11.96 -59.13
N GLN A 40 15.95 12.92 -59.80
CA GLN A 40 14.87 13.76 -59.28
C GLN A 40 13.65 12.92 -58.82
N THR A 41 13.02 13.27 -57.69
CA THR A 41 11.66 13.87 -57.60
C THR A 41 11.01 13.74 -56.19
N ILE A 42 10.58 14.91 -55.67
CA ILE A 42 9.31 15.21 -54.98
C ILE A 42 9.00 14.60 -53.58
N ASN A 43 9.13 15.48 -52.58
CA ASN A 43 8.20 15.83 -51.48
C ASN A 43 7.43 14.72 -50.72
N GLN A 44 7.64 14.60 -49.39
CA GLN A 44 6.80 15.20 -48.31
C GLN A 44 6.96 14.43 -46.96
N LYS A 45 6.89 15.16 -45.81
CA LYS A 45 7.19 14.82 -44.38
C LYS A 45 8.65 15.16 -43.98
N SER A 46 8.98 15.85 -42.90
CA SER A 46 8.30 16.15 -41.63
C SER A 46 9.04 17.33 -40.94
N LYS A 47 8.30 18.30 -40.38
CA LYS A 47 8.84 19.36 -39.51
C LYS A 47 8.78 18.89 -38.06
N GLU A 48 9.92 18.91 -37.37
CA GLU A 48 9.98 18.87 -35.91
C GLU A 48 11.16 19.74 -35.42
N CYS A 49 10.90 20.44 -34.31
CA CYS A 49 11.83 21.06 -33.36
C CYS A 49 12.87 22.10 -33.86
N ARG A 50 12.61 23.37 -33.53
CA ARG A 50 13.62 24.43 -33.40
C ARG A 50 13.48 25.06 -32.01
N MET A 51 14.42 24.79 -31.11
CA MET A 51 14.71 25.64 -29.94
C MET A 51 16.02 26.37 -30.20
N THR A 52 15.98 27.69 -30.07
CA THR A 52 17.09 28.62 -30.24
C THR A 52 17.72 28.95 -28.90
N THR A 53 19.04 28.79 -28.80
CA THR A 53 19.90 29.45 -27.82
C THR A 53 21.05 30.09 -28.60
N GLU A 54 21.09 31.41 -28.66
CA GLU A 54 22.25 32.17 -29.15
C GLU A 54 22.77 33.05 -28.02
N ASN A 55 24.00 32.77 -27.58
CA ASN A 55 24.92 33.71 -26.95
C ASN A 55 26.02 33.97 -27.98
N GLN A 56 26.29 35.23 -28.32
CA GLN A 56 27.43 35.66 -29.13
C GLN A 56 28.37 36.54 -28.30
N ALA A 57 29.67 36.44 -28.58
CA ALA A 57 30.74 37.28 -28.03
C ALA A 57 31.60 37.87 -29.16
N GLY A 58 31.93 39.17 -29.05
CA GLY A 58 33.23 39.73 -29.46
C GLY A 58 33.33 40.76 -30.62
N SER A 59 33.25 42.07 -30.27
CA SER A 59 34.12 43.27 -30.59
C SER A 59 34.64 43.60 -32.03
N PRO A 60 35.22 44.82 -32.33
CA PRO A 60 35.43 46.03 -31.49
C PRO A 60 35.18 47.42 -32.15
N ALA A 61 35.29 48.46 -31.30
CA ALA A 61 35.91 49.80 -31.50
C ALA A 61 35.08 51.10 -31.65
N SER A 62 35.30 51.97 -30.64
CA SER A 62 35.41 53.44 -30.60
C SER A 62 34.20 54.39 -30.77
N GLY A 63 34.01 55.27 -29.76
CA GLY A 63 33.73 56.70 -30.02
C GLY A 63 32.48 57.32 -29.37
N ILE A 64 32.64 57.88 -28.15
CA ILE A 64 32.16 59.19 -27.64
C ILE A 64 30.68 59.62 -27.90
N GLY A 65 29.95 59.85 -26.79
CA GLY A 65 29.30 61.15 -26.55
C GLY A 65 27.79 61.34 -26.79
N THR A 66 27.11 61.69 -25.70
CA THR A 66 25.97 62.62 -25.58
C THR A 66 24.54 62.21 -25.96
N SER A 67 23.65 62.80 -25.14
CA SER A 67 22.21 62.66 -24.97
C SER A 67 21.35 63.04 -26.17
N GLU A 68 20.22 62.35 -26.38
CA GLU A 68 19.02 63.00 -26.90
C GLU A 68 17.72 62.25 -26.58
N GLN A 69 16.69 63.02 -26.25
CA GLN A 69 15.34 62.60 -25.90
C GLN A 69 14.61 62.04 -27.12
N THR A 70 13.76 61.02 -26.96
CA THR A 70 12.68 60.76 -27.93
C THR A 70 11.40 60.22 -27.28
N LYS A 71 10.41 61.11 -27.29
CA LYS A 71 8.93 60.99 -27.35
C LYS A 71 8.25 59.64 -27.00
N ALA A 72 7.29 59.75 -26.08
CA ALA A 72 6.34 58.72 -25.69
C ALA A 72 5.34 58.34 -26.82
N ALA A 73 5.17 57.04 -27.04
CA ALA A 73 4.13 56.44 -27.87
C ALA A 73 2.85 56.15 -27.06
N PRO A 74 1.65 56.13 -27.66
CA PRO A 74 0.38 56.11 -26.94
C PRO A 74 0.09 54.74 -26.33
N LYS A 75 -0.45 54.75 -25.10
CA LYS A 75 -0.83 53.55 -24.34
C LYS A 75 -1.98 52.82 -25.03
N VAL A 76 -1.69 51.64 -25.59
CA VAL A 76 -2.70 50.66 -26.03
C VAL A 76 -3.48 50.16 -24.81
N LYS A 77 -4.82 50.33 -24.83
CA LYS A 77 -5.73 49.72 -23.85
C LYS A 77 -5.57 48.20 -23.90
N LYS A 78 -5.06 47.59 -22.83
CA LYS A 78 -5.09 46.14 -22.66
C LYS A 78 -6.55 45.68 -22.53
N THR A 79 -7.01 44.93 -23.53
CA THR A 79 -8.17 44.06 -23.42
C THR A 79 -7.96 43.09 -22.24
N PHE A 80 -8.92 43.04 -21.33
CA PHE A 80 -8.92 42.15 -20.18
C PHE A 80 -9.12 40.71 -20.67
N ASP A 81 -8.07 39.89 -20.59
CA ASP A 81 -8.17 38.45 -20.83
C ASP A 81 -8.66 37.76 -19.54
N PRO A 82 -9.87 37.18 -19.52
CA PRO A 82 -10.40 36.49 -18.34
C PRO A 82 -9.63 35.21 -17.96
N ARG A 83 -8.65 34.77 -18.77
CA ARG A 83 -7.73 33.67 -18.43
C ARG A 83 -6.54 34.09 -17.57
N ALA A 84 -6.31 35.40 -17.37
CA ALA A 84 -5.03 35.93 -16.88
C ALA A 84 -4.86 36.03 -15.35
N SER A 85 -5.53 35.21 -14.55
CA SER A 85 -5.12 35.01 -13.15
C SER A 85 -5.33 33.57 -12.70
N VAL A 86 -4.58 32.64 -13.30
CA VAL A 86 -4.21 31.42 -12.58
C VAL A 86 -3.26 31.86 -11.47
N ILE A 87 -3.81 32.37 -10.37
CA ILE A 87 -3.07 32.58 -9.14
C ILE A 87 -2.64 31.17 -8.72
N GLN A 88 -1.36 30.83 -8.88
CA GLN A 88 -0.82 29.61 -8.31
C GLN A 88 -0.89 29.73 -6.79
N ILE A 89 -1.92 29.11 -6.21
CA ILE A 89 -2.18 29.15 -4.76
C ILE A 89 -1.10 28.38 -3.98
N HIS A 90 -0.36 27.52 -4.67
CA HIS A 90 0.76 26.75 -4.14
C HIS A 90 1.96 26.87 -5.09
N PRO A 91 2.97 27.69 -4.74
CA PRO A 91 4.24 27.72 -5.46
C PRO A 91 4.91 26.34 -5.41
N GLU A 92 5.59 25.95 -6.49
CA GLU A 92 6.34 24.69 -6.52
C GLU A 92 7.41 24.67 -5.41
N GLY A 93 7.43 23.59 -4.64
CA GLY A 93 8.43 23.38 -3.58
C GLY A 93 8.01 23.82 -2.17
N GLU A 94 6.99 24.66 -2.02
CA GLU A 94 6.49 25.07 -0.70
C GLU A 94 5.56 24.03 -0.06
N ARG A 95 5.46 24.05 1.28
CA ARG A 95 4.59 23.16 2.05
C ARG A 95 3.14 23.57 1.89
N ILE A 96 2.29 22.59 1.61
CA ILE A 96 0.86 22.84 1.41
C ILE A 96 0.15 22.94 2.76
N HIS A 97 -0.55 24.06 2.97
CA HIS A 97 -1.44 24.27 4.11
C HIS A 97 -2.90 24.21 3.65
N PRO A 98 -3.54 23.03 3.64
CA PRO A 98 -4.92 22.91 3.19
C PRO A 98 -5.87 23.55 4.20
N LYS A 99 -6.92 24.19 3.69
CA LYS A 99 -8.08 24.61 4.49
C LYS A 99 -8.89 23.36 4.85
N LYS A 100 -9.42 23.31 6.07
CA LYS A 100 -10.33 22.24 6.51
C LYS A 100 -11.61 22.30 5.66
N ALA A 101 -11.97 21.17 5.06
CA ALA A 101 -13.25 21.01 4.37
C ALA A 101 -14.33 20.56 5.35
N GLU A 102 -15.56 21.03 5.14
CA GLU A 102 -16.74 20.65 5.93
C GLU A 102 -17.83 20.21 4.96
N GLY A 103 -18.40 19.03 5.20
CA GLY A 103 -19.40 18.45 4.29
C GLY A 103 -19.56 16.95 4.50
N ARG A 104 -20.23 16.30 3.54
CA ARG A 104 -20.56 14.87 3.63
C ARG A 104 -19.30 14.01 3.48
N PHE A 105 -18.46 14.32 2.49
CA PHE A 105 -17.27 13.52 2.20
C PHE A 105 -16.20 13.71 3.28
N ALA A 106 -16.06 14.91 3.84
CA ALA A 106 -15.22 15.19 4.99
C ALA A 106 -15.64 14.36 6.21
N LYS A 107 -16.94 14.25 6.50
CA LYS A 107 -17.47 13.40 7.59
C LYS A 107 -17.21 11.91 7.32
N LEU A 108 -17.42 11.44 6.09
CA LEU A 108 -17.10 10.05 5.71
C LEU A 108 -15.61 9.75 5.84
N ARG A 109 -14.74 10.70 5.49
CA ARG A 109 -13.30 10.57 5.64
C ARG A 109 -12.88 10.53 7.11
N ILE A 110 -13.47 11.36 7.97
CA ILE A 110 -13.28 11.26 9.42
C ILE A 110 -13.71 9.88 9.93
N ALA A 111 -14.88 9.39 9.52
CA ALA A 111 -15.36 8.07 9.91
C ALA A 111 -14.39 6.95 9.47
N ALA A 112 -13.84 7.02 8.25
CA ALA A 112 -12.86 6.07 7.74
C ALA A 112 -11.52 6.14 8.51
N VAL A 113 -11.04 7.33 8.84
CA VAL A 113 -9.86 7.52 9.72
C VAL A 113 -10.13 6.88 11.08
N LEU A 114 -11.25 7.19 11.73
CA LEU A 114 -11.60 6.62 13.03
C LEU A 114 -11.75 5.10 12.99
N ALA A 115 -12.39 4.55 11.95
CA ALA A 115 -12.55 3.10 11.80
C ALA A 115 -11.21 2.39 11.60
N THR A 116 -10.33 2.91 10.74
CA THR A 116 -9.00 2.32 10.52
C THR A 116 -8.11 2.43 11.76
N GLN A 117 -8.15 3.56 12.48
CA GLN A 117 -7.42 3.73 13.73
C GLN A 117 -7.98 2.86 14.85
N PHE A 118 -9.30 2.67 14.92
CA PHE A 118 -9.92 1.75 15.87
C PHE A 118 -9.43 0.31 15.63
N VAL A 119 -9.47 -0.16 14.38
CA VAL A 119 -8.93 -1.48 14.01
C VAL A 119 -7.44 -1.58 14.38
N PHE A 120 -6.63 -0.58 14.03
CA PHE A 120 -5.19 -0.63 14.26
C PHE A 120 -4.81 -0.57 15.74
N TYR A 121 -5.42 0.34 16.52
CA TYR A 121 -5.08 0.58 17.92
C TYR A 121 -5.74 -0.38 18.89
N VAL A 122 -6.94 -0.88 18.58
CA VAL A 122 -7.74 -1.62 19.56
C VAL A 122 -7.63 -3.12 19.39
N ILE A 123 -7.49 -3.65 18.16
CA ILE A 123 -7.41 -5.10 17.93
C ILE A 123 -6.32 -5.80 18.74
N PRO A 124 -5.07 -5.27 18.85
CA PRO A 124 -4.04 -5.90 19.65
C PRO A 124 -4.40 -6.07 21.13
N TRP A 125 -5.34 -5.28 21.66
CA TRP A 125 -5.74 -5.36 23.06
C TRP A 125 -6.79 -6.43 23.35
N PHE A 126 -7.48 -6.95 22.34
CA PHE A 126 -8.51 -7.96 22.54
C PHE A 126 -7.88 -9.33 22.79
N ASN A 127 -8.39 -10.04 23.80
CA ASN A 127 -8.07 -11.44 24.03
C ASN A 127 -9.15 -12.33 23.43
N TRP A 128 -8.72 -13.42 22.82
CA TRP A 128 -9.55 -14.47 22.27
C TRP A 128 -8.97 -15.82 22.75
N SER A 129 -9.79 -16.65 23.39
CA SER A 129 -9.37 -17.96 23.93
C SER A 129 -8.12 -17.91 24.83
N GLY A 130 -8.01 -16.91 25.71
CA GLY A 130 -6.90 -16.78 26.67
C GLY A 130 -5.60 -16.17 26.12
N ARG A 131 -5.53 -15.81 24.84
CA ARG A 131 -4.37 -15.15 24.20
C ARG A 131 -4.79 -13.89 23.43
N GLN A 132 -3.83 -13.08 23.01
CA GLN A 132 -4.10 -11.93 22.13
C GLN A 132 -4.77 -12.42 20.83
N ALA A 133 -5.85 -11.73 20.43
CA ALA A 133 -6.71 -12.16 19.32
C ALA A 133 -5.93 -12.20 18.01
N VAL A 134 -5.18 -11.16 17.69
CA VAL A 134 -4.30 -11.13 16.51
C VAL A 134 -2.88 -10.80 16.94
N VAL A 135 -1.96 -11.74 16.71
CA VAL A 135 -0.53 -11.55 16.97
C VAL A 135 0.30 -12.32 15.95
N PHE A 136 1.25 -11.63 15.33
CA PHE A 136 2.17 -12.23 14.37
C PHE A 136 3.49 -12.57 15.09
N ASN A 137 3.57 -13.74 15.71
CA ASN A 137 4.75 -14.17 16.46
C ASN A 137 5.85 -14.64 15.48
N ILE A 138 6.75 -13.71 15.15
CA ILE A 138 7.89 -14.00 14.25
C ILE A 138 8.87 -15.00 14.88
N PRO A 139 9.28 -14.87 16.16
CA PRO A 139 10.19 -15.83 16.81
C PRO A 139 9.73 -17.29 16.73
N GLU A 140 8.48 -17.55 17.07
CA GLU A 140 7.91 -18.91 17.06
C GLU A 140 7.33 -19.29 15.68
N ARG A 141 7.35 -18.38 14.71
CA ARG A 141 6.79 -18.55 13.35
C ARG A 141 5.32 -18.98 13.37
N HIS A 142 4.58 -18.52 14.38
CA HIS A 142 3.15 -18.74 14.52
C HIS A 142 2.39 -17.44 14.30
N PHE A 143 1.44 -17.47 13.38
CA PHE A 143 0.53 -16.36 13.13
C PHE A 143 -0.83 -16.69 13.71
N PHE A 144 -1.26 -15.83 14.61
CA PHE A 144 -2.48 -16.00 15.37
C PHE A 144 -3.50 -14.97 14.88
N ILE A 145 -4.64 -15.43 14.39
CA ILE A 145 -5.72 -14.59 13.85
C ILE A 145 -7.05 -15.11 14.40
N PHE A 146 -7.54 -14.51 15.49
CA PHE A 146 -8.68 -14.98 16.28
C PHE A 146 -8.51 -16.45 16.67
N GLY A 147 -9.42 -17.34 16.27
CA GLY A 147 -9.33 -18.80 16.48
C GLY A 147 -8.48 -19.55 15.43
N LEU A 148 -7.91 -18.84 14.45
CA LEU A 148 -6.99 -19.43 13.49
C LEU A 148 -5.56 -19.34 14.03
N SER A 149 -4.84 -20.45 13.97
CA SER A 149 -3.42 -20.55 14.28
C SER A 149 -2.72 -21.15 13.07
N LEU A 150 -1.91 -20.33 12.40
CA LEU A 150 -1.17 -20.70 11.19
C LEU A 150 0.29 -20.91 11.59
N GLY A 151 0.81 -22.11 11.38
CA GLY A 151 2.21 -22.44 11.62
C GLY A 151 3.07 -22.29 10.35
N VAL A 152 4.26 -22.91 10.38
CA VAL A 152 5.21 -22.88 9.25
C VAL A 152 4.66 -23.62 8.01
N GLY A 153 3.92 -24.71 8.18
CA GLY A 153 3.27 -25.41 7.05
C GLY A 153 2.14 -24.61 6.39
N ASP A 154 1.60 -23.62 7.08
CA ASP A 154 0.41 -22.87 6.68
C ASP A 154 0.73 -21.52 6.03
N LEU A 155 2.00 -21.21 5.76
CA LEU A 155 2.39 -19.93 5.12
C LEU A 155 1.69 -19.72 3.77
N ILE A 156 1.28 -20.79 3.10
CA ILE A 156 0.50 -20.70 1.86
C ILE A 156 -0.83 -19.96 2.07
N TYR A 157 -1.51 -20.16 3.20
CA TYR A 157 -2.76 -19.46 3.52
C TYR A 157 -2.52 -17.96 3.75
N LEU A 158 -1.40 -17.61 4.39
CA LEU A 158 -1.01 -16.22 4.54
C LEU A 158 -0.71 -15.58 3.17
N ALA A 159 -0.02 -16.28 2.28
CA ALA A 159 0.24 -15.81 0.92
C ALA A 159 -1.06 -15.60 0.13
N LEU A 160 -2.00 -16.56 0.21
CA LEU A 160 -3.33 -16.44 -0.40
C LEU A 160 -4.10 -15.25 0.18
N LEU A 161 -4.06 -15.03 1.49
CA LEU A 161 -4.69 -13.87 2.14
C LEU A 161 -4.10 -12.55 1.63
N LEU A 162 -2.77 -12.45 1.52
CA LEU A 162 -2.10 -11.27 0.96
C LEU A 162 -2.48 -11.05 -0.51
N MET A 163 -2.64 -12.14 -1.27
CA MET A 163 -3.08 -12.11 -2.66
C MET A 163 -4.54 -11.63 -2.77
N ILE A 164 -5.43 -12.04 -1.88
CA ILE A 164 -6.81 -11.53 -1.77
C ILE A 164 -6.80 -10.02 -1.49
N CYS A 165 -5.99 -9.56 -0.54
CA CYS A 165 -5.85 -8.13 -0.26
C CYS A 165 -5.35 -7.34 -1.47
N ALA A 166 -4.32 -7.85 -2.18
CA ALA A 166 -3.75 -7.20 -3.36
C ALA A 166 -4.73 -7.15 -4.54
N PHE A 167 -5.32 -8.28 -4.93
CA PHE A 167 -6.30 -8.33 -6.02
C PHE A 167 -7.60 -7.61 -5.64
N GLY A 168 -8.02 -7.66 -4.38
CA GLY A 168 -9.16 -6.90 -3.87
C GLY A 168 -8.94 -5.40 -4.03
N LEU A 169 -7.73 -4.93 -3.72
CA LEU A 169 -7.36 -3.54 -3.93
C LEU A 169 -7.31 -3.16 -5.41
N PHE A 170 -6.82 -4.03 -6.29
CA PHE A 170 -6.82 -3.80 -7.75
C PHE A 170 -8.24 -3.77 -8.33
N TRP A 171 -9.07 -4.75 -7.97
CA TRP A 171 -10.48 -4.81 -8.37
C TRP A 171 -11.23 -3.55 -7.91
N TRP A 172 -11.05 -3.16 -6.65
CA TRP A 172 -11.59 -1.90 -6.12
C TRP A 172 -11.10 -0.67 -6.88
N THR A 173 -9.81 -0.62 -7.22
CA THR A 173 -9.22 0.49 -7.99
C THR A 173 -9.87 0.63 -9.36
N THR A 174 -10.18 -0.48 -10.03
CA THR A 174 -10.86 -0.41 -11.33
C THR A 174 -12.29 0.14 -11.24
N ILE A 175 -12.96 -0.02 -10.09
CA ILE A 175 -14.32 0.46 -9.88
C ILE A 175 -14.33 1.92 -9.41
N ALA A 176 -13.62 2.19 -8.31
CA ALA A 176 -13.70 3.42 -7.53
C ALA A 176 -12.42 4.28 -7.60
N GLY A 177 -11.56 3.99 -8.57
CA GLY A 177 -10.33 4.73 -8.82
C GLY A 177 -9.43 4.79 -7.59
N ARG A 178 -9.18 6.01 -7.12
CA ARG A 178 -8.27 6.29 -5.99
C ARG A 178 -8.97 6.46 -4.64
N LEU A 179 -10.20 5.95 -4.47
CA LEU A 179 -10.91 6.09 -3.18
C LEU A 179 -10.09 5.52 -2.00
N TRP A 180 -9.37 4.41 -2.19
CA TRP A 180 -8.47 3.86 -1.15
C TRP A 180 -7.43 4.88 -0.69
N CYS A 181 -6.80 5.59 -1.63
CA CYS A 181 -5.83 6.64 -1.33
C CYS A 181 -6.44 7.79 -0.52
N GLY A 182 -7.72 8.10 -0.69
CA GLY A 182 -8.34 9.23 0.01
C GLY A 182 -8.82 8.91 1.43
N TYR A 183 -9.23 7.66 1.67
CA TYR A 183 -10.00 7.28 2.86
C TYR A 183 -9.28 6.30 3.80
N SER A 184 -8.38 5.45 3.30
CA SER A 184 -7.82 4.34 4.10
C SER A 184 -6.32 4.15 3.96
N CYS A 185 -5.67 4.77 2.98
CA CYS A 185 -4.21 4.69 2.84
C CYS A 185 -3.52 5.20 4.13
N PRO A 186 -2.59 4.43 4.72
CA PRO A 186 -1.93 4.81 5.97
C PRO A 186 -1.30 6.19 5.91
N GLN A 187 -0.62 6.52 4.81
CA GLN A 187 -0.01 7.84 4.62
C GLN A 187 -1.04 8.97 4.75
N THR A 188 -2.18 8.86 4.06
CA THR A 188 -3.19 9.92 4.08
C THR A 188 -3.98 9.97 5.37
N VAL A 189 -4.18 8.82 6.03
CA VAL A 189 -4.84 8.73 7.34
C VAL A 189 -3.98 9.44 8.39
N TYR A 190 -2.69 9.10 8.47
CA TYR A 190 -1.80 9.77 9.43
C TYR A 190 -1.57 11.24 9.08
N THR A 191 -1.40 11.61 7.80
CA THR A 191 -1.31 13.03 7.42
C THR A 191 -2.57 13.80 7.80
N GLU A 192 -3.75 13.20 7.69
CA GLU A 192 -5.00 13.83 8.13
C GLU A 192 -5.03 14.05 9.65
N ILE A 193 -4.60 13.07 10.44
CA ILE A 193 -4.46 13.22 11.89
C ILE A 193 -3.47 14.36 12.22
N MET A 194 -2.32 14.43 11.53
CA MET A 194 -1.36 15.52 11.72
C MET A 194 -1.94 16.89 11.34
N LEU A 195 -2.80 16.95 10.31
CA LEU A 195 -3.51 18.18 9.93
C LEU A 195 -4.61 18.54 10.93
N TRP A 196 -5.25 17.58 11.60
CA TRP A 196 -6.16 17.85 12.71
C TRP A 196 -5.43 18.46 13.90
N ILE A 197 -4.25 17.94 14.24
CA ILE A 197 -3.38 18.52 15.29
C ILE A 197 -2.94 19.93 14.90
N ASP A 198 -2.49 20.14 13.65
CA ASP A 198 -2.15 21.48 13.15
C ASP A 198 -3.35 22.45 13.29
N ASN A 199 -4.56 22.05 12.89
CA ASN A 199 -5.75 22.89 13.03
C ASN A 199 -6.15 23.14 14.48
N LEU A 200 -5.97 22.16 15.37
CA LEU A 200 -6.28 22.28 16.80
C LEU A 200 -5.35 23.29 17.49
N VAL A 201 -4.05 23.25 17.17
CA VAL A 201 -3.02 24.03 17.88
C VAL A 201 -2.71 25.37 17.18
N GLU A 202 -2.62 25.39 15.85
CA GLU A 202 -2.28 26.58 15.07
C GLU A 202 -3.51 27.29 14.46
N GLY A 203 -4.65 26.61 14.37
CA GLY A 203 -5.90 27.14 13.81
C GLY A 203 -6.04 27.01 12.29
N ASP A 204 -6.94 27.81 11.71
CA ASP A 204 -7.21 27.82 10.27
C ASP A 204 -5.98 28.16 9.42
N ARG A 205 -6.07 27.85 8.12
CA ARG A 205 -5.02 28.08 7.11
C ARG A 205 -4.39 29.48 7.20
N ASN A 206 -5.21 30.53 7.31
CA ASN A 206 -4.69 31.91 7.36
C ASN A 206 -3.92 32.20 8.65
N LYS A 207 -4.34 31.63 9.79
CA LYS A 207 -3.62 31.75 11.07
C LYS A 207 -2.28 31.01 11.01
N ARG A 208 -2.26 29.81 10.41
CA ARG A 208 -1.04 29.03 10.15
C ARG A 208 -0.03 29.78 9.30
N LEU A 209 -0.46 30.32 8.15
CA LEU A 209 0.41 31.12 7.28
C LEU A 209 0.93 32.39 7.97
N LYS A 210 0.10 33.06 8.78
CA LYS A 210 0.52 34.23 9.57
C LYS A 210 1.54 33.85 10.65
N LEU A 211 1.35 32.72 11.33
CA LEU A 211 2.24 32.21 12.37
C LEU A 211 3.59 31.76 11.81
N GLU A 212 3.63 31.18 10.61
CA GLU A 212 4.89 30.82 9.96
C GLU A 212 5.71 32.06 9.62
N LYS A 213 5.07 33.11 9.08
CA LYS A 213 5.71 34.38 8.73
C LYS A 213 6.10 35.24 9.92
N SER A 214 5.51 35.02 11.11
CA SER A 214 5.85 35.81 12.30
C SER A 214 7.25 35.46 12.84
N PRO A 215 7.97 36.39 13.49
CA PRO A 215 9.25 36.09 14.13
C PRO A 215 9.08 35.06 15.26
N TRP A 216 10.20 34.47 15.69
CA TRP A 216 10.24 33.58 16.85
C TRP A 216 9.99 34.37 18.14
N ASN A 217 8.75 34.33 18.62
CA ASN A 217 8.34 34.87 19.92
C ASN A 217 7.88 33.74 20.85
N PHE A 218 7.71 34.05 22.14
CA PHE A 218 7.28 33.07 23.14
C PHE A 218 5.97 32.35 22.76
N THR A 219 5.01 33.09 22.19
CA THR A 219 3.75 32.52 21.69
C THR A 219 3.96 31.48 20.60
N LYS A 220 4.81 31.77 19.60
CA LYS A 220 5.14 30.85 18.49
C LYS A 220 5.87 29.61 19.01
N ILE A 221 6.83 29.79 19.92
CA ILE A 221 7.55 28.67 20.53
C ILE A 221 6.58 27.77 21.29
N ARG A 222 5.71 28.32 22.13
CA ARG A 222 4.69 27.55 22.88
C ARG A 222 3.77 26.77 21.95
N ILE A 223 3.21 27.43 20.93
CA ILE A 223 2.30 26.81 19.96
C ILE A 223 2.99 25.67 19.20
N LYS A 224 4.22 25.90 18.69
CA LYS A 224 4.97 24.87 17.98
C LYS A 224 5.40 23.73 18.92
N ALA A 225 5.82 24.03 20.15
CA ALA A 225 6.18 23.01 21.15
C ALA A 225 4.99 22.12 21.50
N THR A 226 3.81 22.70 21.79
CA THR A 226 2.57 21.92 22.03
C THR A 226 2.23 21.04 20.83
N LYS A 227 2.37 21.56 19.62
CA LYS A 227 2.12 20.80 18.40
C LYS A 227 3.06 19.60 18.25
N TYR A 228 4.37 19.82 18.38
CA TYR A 228 5.35 18.74 18.26
C TYR A 228 5.19 17.71 19.39
N LEU A 229 4.81 18.14 20.59
CA LEU A 229 4.49 17.22 21.70
C LEU A 229 3.30 16.31 21.35
N LEU A 230 2.18 16.88 20.87
CA LEU A 230 1.00 16.08 20.49
C LEU A 230 1.31 15.11 19.34
N ILE A 231 2.06 15.58 18.33
CA ILE A 231 2.50 14.72 17.23
C ILE A 231 3.40 13.60 17.74
N PHE A 232 4.35 13.91 18.61
CA PHE A 232 5.24 12.92 19.20
C PHE A 232 4.45 11.85 19.97
N LEU A 233 3.48 12.24 20.79
CA LEU A 233 2.62 11.29 21.52
C LEU A 233 1.86 10.35 20.56
N VAL A 234 1.27 10.89 19.49
CA VAL A 234 0.59 10.07 18.47
C VAL A 234 1.57 9.13 17.77
N CYS A 235 2.75 9.61 17.38
CA CYS A 235 3.75 8.79 16.69
C CYS A 235 4.33 7.71 17.61
N ALA A 236 4.61 8.04 18.88
CA ALA A 236 5.08 7.10 19.88
C ALA A 236 4.04 6.00 20.14
N TRP A 237 2.77 6.37 20.34
CA TRP A 237 1.69 5.41 20.51
C TRP A 237 1.50 4.53 19.27
N THR A 238 1.63 5.11 18.08
CA THR A 238 1.60 4.38 16.80
C THR A 238 2.70 3.35 16.69
N GLY A 239 3.92 3.71 17.09
CA GLY A 239 5.05 2.80 17.17
C GLY A 239 4.82 1.65 18.17
N ILE A 240 4.39 1.98 19.39
CA ILE A 240 4.10 1.00 20.45
C ILE A 240 3.03 0.01 19.98
N THR A 241 1.95 0.52 19.38
CA THR A 241 0.87 -0.32 18.84
C THR A 241 1.40 -1.23 17.74
N PHE A 242 2.20 -0.70 16.80
CA PHE A 242 2.80 -1.51 15.75
C PHE A 242 3.62 -2.68 16.30
N ALA A 243 4.47 -2.44 17.31
CA ALA A 243 5.19 -3.51 17.99
C ALA A 243 4.24 -4.51 18.68
N GLY A 244 3.12 -4.02 19.22
CA GLY A 244 2.05 -4.81 19.81
C GLY A 244 1.33 -5.77 18.85
N TRP A 245 1.48 -5.61 17.53
CA TRP A 245 1.02 -6.60 16.55
C TRP A 245 1.94 -7.83 16.45
N PHE A 246 3.17 -7.75 16.96
CA PHE A 246 4.18 -8.83 16.88
C PHE A 246 4.55 -9.40 18.26
N VAL A 247 4.37 -8.61 19.33
CA VAL A 247 4.64 -9.00 20.72
C VAL A 247 3.39 -8.72 21.55
N PRO A 248 3.03 -9.57 22.55
CA PRO A 248 1.84 -9.37 23.37
C PRO A 248 1.77 -7.96 23.99
N ILE A 249 0.83 -7.13 23.52
CA ILE A 249 0.80 -5.69 23.84
C ILE A 249 0.57 -5.41 25.33
N ARG A 250 -0.22 -6.28 25.99
CA ARG A 250 -0.57 -6.16 27.41
C ARG A 250 0.61 -6.37 28.34
N GLN A 251 1.63 -7.11 27.89
CA GLN A 251 2.89 -7.28 28.61
C GLN A 251 3.90 -6.22 28.17
N PHE A 252 3.99 -5.97 26.85
CA PHE A 252 4.93 -5.02 26.27
C PHE A 252 4.77 -3.58 26.80
N VAL A 253 3.53 -3.10 26.98
CA VAL A 253 3.29 -1.73 27.45
C VAL A 253 3.78 -1.52 28.90
N PRO A 254 3.46 -2.37 29.89
CA PRO A 254 4.10 -2.32 31.21
C PRO A 254 5.62 -2.44 31.16
N ASP A 255 6.15 -3.37 30.35
CA ASP A 255 7.59 -3.62 30.22
C ASP A 255 8.37 -2.39 29.71
N LEU A 256 7.71 -1.53 28.93
CA LEU A 256 8.27 -0.27 28.47
C LEU A 256 8.55 0.70 29.63
N PHE A 257 7.68 0.73 30.64
CA PHE A 257 7.81 1.62 31.80
C PHE A 257 8.72 1.05 32.90
N THR A 258 8.85 -0.27 32.98
CA THR A 258 9.76 -0.94 33.92
C THR A 258 11.18 -1.10 33.39
N GLY A 259 11.40 -0.80 32.10
CA GLY A 259 12.70 -1.00 31.44
C GLY A 259 13.02 -2.46 31.11
N ALA A 260 12.02 -3.35 31.18
CA ALA A 260 12.15 -4.77 30.89
C ALA A 260 11.83 -5.13 29.42
N ALA A 261 11.40 -4.16 28.61
CA ALA A 261 10.97 -4.39 27.23
C ALA A 261 12.11 -4.94 26.35
N GLY A 262 11.81 -5.99 25.58
CA GLY A 262 12.76 -6.59 24.64
C GLY A 262 13.28 -5.58 23.60
N GLY A 263 14.60 -5.56 23.38
CA GLY A 263 15.26 -4.58 22.50
C GLY A 263 14.74 -4.56 21.05
N GLY A 264 14.34 -5.72 20.51
CA GLY A 264 13.75 -5.82 19.17
C GLY A 264 12.39 -5.12 19.06
N ALA A 265 11.51 -5.31 20.05
CA ALA A 265 10.20 -4.65 20.09
C ALA A 265 10.33 -3.14 20.29
N MET A 266 11.27 -2.72 21.14
CA MET A 266 11.64 -1.30 21.33
C MET A 266 12.12 -0.65 20.04
N PHE A 267 13.03 -1.31 19.32
CA PHE A 267 13.53 -0.83 18.03
C PHE A 267 12.39 -0.70 17.02
N ALA A 268 11.53 -1.73 16.89
CA ALA A 268 10.40 -1.69 15.98
C ALA A 268 9.44 -0.54 16.31
N ALA A 269 9.14 -0.32 17.60
CA ALA A 269 8.30 0.78 18.05
C ALA A 269 8.91 2.14 17.73
N ALA A 270 10.19 2.36 18.07
CA ALA A 270 10.89 3.61 17.81
C ALA A 270 11.02 3.89 16.31
N PHE A 271 11.38 2.88 15.52
CA PHE A 271 11.52 2.98 14.08
C PHE A 271 10.20 3.31 13.40
N TYR A 272 9.12 2.58 13.71
CA TYR A 272 7.81 2.82 13.11
C TYR A 272 7.22 4.17 13.52
N GLY A 273 7.40 4.56 14.80
CA GLY A 273 7.01 5.88 15.29
C GLY A 273 7.77 7.01 14.59
N PHE A 274 9.09 6.86 14.42
CA PHE A 274 9.91 7.82 13.68
C PHE A 274 9.52 7.91 12.19
N MET A 275 9.28 6.78 11.53
CA MET A 275 8.81 6.74 10.14
C MET A 275 7.43 7.41 10.00
N THR A 276 6.52 7.19 10.95
CA THR A 276 5.21 7.85 10.99
C THR A 276 5.37 9.36 11.11
N PHE A 277 6.23 9.84 12.02
CA PHE A 277 6.55 11.26 12.15
C PHE A 277 7.13 11.84 10.85
N PHE A 278 8.14 11.18 10.29
CA PHE A 278 8.86 11.66 9.12
C PHE A 278 7.96 11.71 7.88
N PHE A 279 7.23 10.64 7.58
CA PHE A 279 6.38 10.60 6.39
C PHE A 279 5.08 11.38 6.55
N ALA A 280 4.37 11.24 7.67
CA ALA A 280 3.06 11.86 7.83
C ALA A 280 3.14 13.34 8.20
N HIS A 281 4.16 13.75 8.99
CA HIS A 281 4.29 15.15 9.41
C HIS A 281 5.28 15.95 8.55
N ILE A 282 6.50 15.46 8.31
CA ILE A 282 7.54 16.23 7.61
C ILE A 282 7.33 16.20 6.10
N MET A 283 7.24 15.02 5.49
CA MET A 283 7.14 14.86 4.03
C MET A 283 5.73 15.08 3.47
N ARG A 284 4.67 14.67 4.19
CA ARG A 284 3.25 14.88 3.82
C ARG A 284 2.95 14.59 2.36
N GLU A 285 2.61 15.61 1.58
CA GLU A 285 2.23 15.55 0.17
C GLU A 285 3.34 15.00 -0.70
N LYS A 286 4.62 15.20 -0.33
CA LYS A 286 5.78 14.74 -1.12
C LYS A 286 5.79 13.22 -1.25
N VAL A 287 5.28 12.50 -0.26
CA VAL A 287 5.13 11.04 -0.34
C VAL A 287 4.18 10.66 -1.46
N CYS A 288 3.00 11.27 -1.51
CA CYS A 288 1.99 10.98 -2.53
C CYS A 288 2.39 11.47 -3.93
N LEU A 289 3.12 12.59 -4.00
CA LEU A 289 3.54 13.22 -5.26
C LEU A 289 4.76 12.54 -5.90
N HIS A 290 5.74 12.12 -5.10
CA HIS A 290 7.05 11.71 -5.60
C HIS A 290 7.49 10.31 -5.20
N MET A 291 7.07 9.81 -4.03
CA MET A 291 7.56 8.52 -3.51
C MET A 291 6.61 7.36 -3.82
N CYS A 292 5.30 7.60 -3.85
CA CYS A 292 4.28 6.57 -3.96
C CYS A 292 4.19 6.01 -5.39
N PRO A 293 4.70 4.79 -5.68
CA PRO A 293 4.58 4.21 -7.02
C PRO A 293 3.12 3.88 -7.36
N TYR A 294 2.33 3.63 -6.32
CA TYR A 294 0.92 3.25 -6.44
C TYR A 294 0.07 4.34 -7.10
N ALA A 295 0.37 5.62 -6.87
CA ALA A 295 -0.31 6.73 -7.53
C ALA A 295 -0.25 6.63 -9.06
N ARG A 296 0.90 6.24 -9.59
CA ARG A 296 1.14 6.09 -11.03
C ARG A 296 0.56 4.79 -11.56
N PHE A 297 0.76 3.69 -10.84
CA PHE A 297 0.23 2.39 -11.22
C PHE A 297 -1.31 2.39 -11.32
N GLN A 298 -1.99 2.95 -10.31
CA GLN A 298 -3.45 3.07 -10.33
C GLN A 298 -3.94 3.93 -11.50
N SER A 299 -3.27 5.04 -11.78
CA SER A 299 -3.67 5.93 -12.88
C SER A 299 -3.56 5.25 -14.25
N ALA A 300 -2.64 4.29 -14.41
CA ALA A 300 -2.55 3.46 -15.62
C ALA A 300 -3.65 2.37 -15.70
N MET A 301 -4.24 1.98 -14.56
CA MET A 301 -5.35 1.02 -14.52
C MET A 301 -6.71 1.63 -14.85
N PHE A 302 -6.80 2.96 -14.83
CA PHE A 302 -8.04 3.67 -15.09
C PHE A 302 -8.58 3.39 -16.50
N ASP A 303 -9.90 3.35 -16.59
CA ASP A 303 -10.66 3.38 -17.83
C ASP A 303 -11.64 4.56 -17.78
N LYS A 304 -12.25 4.89 -18.93
CA LYS A 304 -13.24 5.98 -19.02
C LYS A 304 -14.43 5.80 -18.06
N ASP A 305 -14.70 4.57 -17.65
CA ASP A 305 -15.78 4.17 -16.75
C ASP A 305 -15.36 4.03 -15.28
N THR A 306 -14.14 4.42 -14.93
CA THR A 306 -13.64 4.40 -13.55
C THR A 306 -14.22 5.59 -12.80
N LEU A 307 -14.81 5.35 -11.62
CA LEU A 307 -15.37 6.44 -10.83
C LEU A 307 -14.25 7.30 -10.25
N ILE A 308 -14.17 8.55 -10.70
CA ILE A 308 -13.16 9.53 -10.30
C ILE A 308 -13.81 10.83 -9.84
N VAL A 309 -13.05 11.67 -9.14
CA VAL A 309 -13.50 13.04 -8.83
C VAL A 309 -13.21 13.89 -10.05
N SER A 310 -14.24 14.49 -10.65
CA SER A 310 -14.12 15.27 -11.87
C SER A 310 -14.85 16.60 -11.78
N TYR A 311 -14.35 17.58 -12.53
CA TYR A 311 -14.97 18.89 -12.74
C TYR A 311 -15.77 18.89 -14.04
N ASP A 312 -17.00 19.38 -13.99
CA ASP A 312 -17.88 19.50 -15.14
C ASP A 312 -17.53 20.77 -15.94
N ALA A 313 -16.72 20.59 -16.99
CA ALA A 313 -16.21 21.70 -17.79
C ALA A 313 -17.32 22.34 -18.66
N GLU A 314 -18.26 21.55 -19.18
CA GLU A 314 -19.37 22.06 -19.99
C GLU A 314 -20.28 22.98 -19.17
N ARG A 315 -20.56 22.59 -17.92
CA ARG A 315 -21.35 23.39 -16.99
C ARG A 315 -20.58 24.59 -16.42
N GLY A 316 -19.29 24.40 -16.17
CA GLY A 316 -18.47 25.33 -15.39
C GLY A 316 -17.81 26.45 -16.20
N GLU A 317 -17.54 26.23 -17.49
CA GLU A 317 -16.78 27.16 -18.34
C GLU A 317 -17.68 27.94 -19.32
N PRO A 318 -17.33 29.19 -19.70
CA PRO A 318 -16.17 29.96 -19.23
C PRO A 318 -16.36 30.44 -17.79
N ARG A 319 -15.37 30.16 -16.94
CA ARG A 319 -15.39 30.57 -15.54
C ARG A 319 -15.08 32.05 -15.36
N GLY A 320 -15.68 32.69 -14.36
CA GLY A 320 -15.43 34.11 -14.09
C GLY A 320 -15.95 34.56 -12.74
N ALA A 321 -15.28 35.54 -12.14
CA ALA A 321 -15.72 36.13 -10.88
C ALA A 321 -17.00 36.95 -11.11
N ARG A 322 -18.05 36.70 -10.32
CA ARG A 322 -19.28 37.48 -10.34
C ARG A 322 -19.88 37.66 -8.95
N LYS A 323 -20.65 38.74 -8.78
CA LYS A 323 -21.45 38.97 -7.56
C LYS A 323 -22.71 38.12 -7.63
N LYS A 324 -23.24 37.74 -6.46
CA LYS A 324 -24.48 36.96 -6.31
C LYS A 324 -25.70 37.58 -7.01
N THR A 325 -25.69 38.91 -7.19
CA THR A 325 -26.80 39.67 -7.77
C THR A 325 -26.80 39.72 -9.30
N VAL A 326 -25.72 39.25 -9.96
CA VAL A 326 -25.61 39.30 -11.42
C VAL A 326 -26.15 38.00 -12.00
N ASN A 327 -27.07 38.09 -12.95
CA ASN A 327 -27.64 36.91 -13.59
C ASN A 327 -26.58 36.21 -14.47
N LYS A 328 -26.60 34.87 -14.48
CA LYS A 328 -25.65 34.02 -15.19
C LYS A 328 -25.71 34.26 -16.70
N GLU A 329 -26.93 34.28 -17.26
CA GLU A 329 -27.13 34.41 -18.70
C GLU A 329 -26.60 35.75 -19.22
N GLU A 330 -26.77 36.82 -18.44
CA GLU A 330 -26.34 38.18 -18.79
C GLU A 330 -24.81 38.33 -18.83
N ALA A 331 -24.08 37.51 -18.05
CA ALA A 331 -22.62 37.56 -18.00
C ALA A 331 -21.93 36.63 -19.00
N GLY A 332 -22.67 35.70 -19.64
CA GLY A 332 -22.09 34.69 -20.53
C GLY A 332 -21.08 33.76 -19.84
N LEU A 333 -21.24 33.54 -18.53
CA LEU A 333 -20.32 32.75 -17.70
C LEU A 333 -20.95 31.42 -17.26
N GLY A 334 -20.13 30.37 -17.14
CA GLY A 334 -20.53 29.08 -16.61
C GLY A 334 -20.79 29.11 -15.09
N ASP A 335 -21.02 27.95 -14.47
CA ASP A 335 -21.33 27.86 -13.04
C ASP A 335 -20.11 28.07 -12.13
N CYS A 336 -18.89 27.94 -12.66
CA CYS A 336 -17.68 28.17 -11.87
C CYS A 336 -17.39 29.66 -11.69
N ILE A 337 -17.48 30.13 -10.45
CA ILE A 337 -17.21 31.54 -10.10
C ILE A 337 -15.72 31.86 -9.90
N ASN A 338 -14.81 30.94 -10.24
CA ASN A 338 -13.37 31.06 -10.07
C ASN A 338 -12.90 31.41 -8.63
N CYS A 339 -13.57 30.90 -7.58
CA CYS A 339 -13.24 31.15 -6.17
C CYS A 339 -11.97 30.43 -5.69
N ALA A 340 -11.54 29.40 -6.41
CA ALA A 340 -10.42 28.52 -6.10
C ALA A 340 -10.45 27.82 -4.71
N MET A 341 -11.64 27.73 -4.10
CA MET A 341 -11.85 26.99 -2.85
C MET A 341 -11.48 25.51 -2.98
N CYS A 342 -11.77 24.90 -4.14
CA CYS A 342 -11.40 23.52 -4.46
C CYS A 342 -9.89 23.27 -4.42
N VAL A 343 -9.07 24.27 -4.77
CA VAL A 343 -7.60 24.21 -4.71
C VAL A 343 -7.12 24.36 -3.27
N GLN A 344 -7.72 25.31 -2.51
CA GLN A 344 -7.30 25.59 -1.13
C GLN A 344 -7.54 24.44 -0.16
N VAL A 345 -8.54 23.61 -0.39
CA VAL A 345 -8.83 22.42 0.44
C VAL A 345 -8.07 21.18 -0.01
N CYS A 346 -7.41 21.22 -1.17
CA CYS A 346 -6.74 20.06 -1.72
C CYS A 346 -5.45 19.74 -0.94
N PRO A 347 -5.31 18.56 -0.31
CA PRO A 347 -4.13 18.23 0.49
C PRO A 347 -2.86 18.05 -0.36
N VAL A 348 -3.01 17.82 -1.66
CA VAL A 348 -1.91 17.71 -2.63
C VAL A 348 -1.77 18.93 -3.54
N GLY A 349 -2.57 19.99 -3.28
CA GLY A 349 -2.44 21.30 -3.95
C GLY A 349 -2.70 21.34 -5.46
N ILE A 350 -3.48 20.39 -5.98
CA ILE A 350 -3.86 20.38 -7.40
C ILE A 350 -5.05 21.29 -7.69
N ASP A 351 -5.18 21.67 -8.95
CA ASP A 351 -6.36 22.35 -9.47
C ASP A 351 -7.19 21.37 -10.32
N ILE A 352 -8.23 20.82 -9.70
CA ILE A 352 -9.14 19.84 -10.31
C ILE A 352 -9.83 20.32 -11.58
N ARG A 353 -9.82 21.63 -11.84
CA ARG A 353 -10.38 22.22 -13.06
C ARG A 353 -9.49 22.02 -14.29
N ASN A 354 -8.25 21.56 -14.09
CA ASN A 354 -7.32 21.21 -15.17
C ASN A 354 -7.48 19.75 -15.66
N GLY A 355 -8.57 19.07 -15.25
CA GLY A 355 -8.86 17.69 -15.63
C GLY A 355 -8.24 16.66 -14.72
N LEU A 356 -8.12 15.42 -15.22
CA LEU A 356 -7.61 14.30 -14.46
C LEU A 356 -6.09 14.43 -14.22
N GLN A 357 -5.70 14.43 -12.96
CA GLN A 357 -4.31 14.55 -12.53
C GLN A 357 -3.93 13.35 -11.64
N TYR A 358 -2.83 12.66 -11.95
CA TYR A 358 -2.38 11.48 -11.21
C TYR A 358 -2.04 11.76 -9.74
N GLN A 359 -1.88 13.03 -9.36
CA GLN A 359 -1.64 13.45 -7.99
C GLN A 359 -2.92 13.41 -7.14
N CYS A 360 -4.12 13.45 -7.75
CA CYS A 360 -5.39 13.45 -7.04
C CYS A 360 -5.57 12.17 -6.22
N ILE A 361 -5.70 12.30 -4.90
CA ILE A 361 -5.90 11.16 -3.99
C ILE A 361 -7.38 10.73 -3.86
N GLY A 362 -8.32 11.35 -4.59
CA GLY A 362 -9.72 10.96 -4.55
C GLY A 362 -10.44 11.19 -3.21
N CYS A 363 -9.98 12.15 -2.39
CA CYS A 363 -10.54 12.43 -1.06
C CYS A 363 -11.83 13.27 -1.03
N ALA A 364 -12.28 13.80 -2.18
CA ALA A 364 -13.50 14.59 -2.33
C ALA A 364 -13.64 15.87 -1.47
N ALA A 365 -12.57 16.34 -0.82
CA ALA A 365 -12.59 17.63 -0.11
C ALA A 365 -12.98 18.81 -1.02
N CYS A 366 -12.60 18.75 -2.30
CA CYS A 366 -12.98 19.73 -3.31
C CYS A 366 -14.48 19.71 -3.67
N ILE A 367 -15.17 18.57 -3.54
CA ILE A 367 -16.62 18.47 -3.77
C ILE A 367 -17.34 19.25 -2.69
N ASP A 368 -17.09 18.91 -1.42
CA ASP A 368 -17.73 19.58 -0.27
C ASP A 368 -17.49 21.10 -0.30
N ALA A 369 -16.26 21.54 -0.58
CA ALA A 369 -15.92 22.96 -0.63
C ALA A 369 -16.53 23.70 -1.84
N CYS A 370 -16.76 22.99 -2.95
CA CYS A 370 -17.41 23.57 -4.12
C CYS A 370 -18.92 23.68 -3.88
N ASP A 371 -19.54 22.63 -3.36
CA ASP A 371 -20.97 22.60 -3.06
C ASP A 371 -21.35 23.70 -2.05
N GLU A 372 -20.53 23.94 -1.02
CA GLU A 372 -20.72 25.06 -0.09
C GLU A 372 -20.80 26.43 -0.80
N ILE A 373 -20.01 26.61 -1.87
CA ILE A 373 -20.02 27.84 -2.67
C ILE A 373 -21.23 27.87 -3.62
N MET A 374 -21.58 26.74 -4.24
CA MET A 374 -22.75 26.64 -5.10
C MET A 374 -24.03 26.95 -4.34
N ASP A 375 -24.18 26.40 -3.13
CA ASP A 375 -25.32 26.66 -2.25
C ASP A 375 -25.41 28.14 -1.86
N LYS A 376 -24.28 28.79 -1.54
CA LYS A 376 -24.23 30.23 -1.26
C LYS A 376 -24.65 31.08 -2.45
N MET A 377 -24.33 30.65 -3.65
CA MET A 377 -24.71 31.32 -4.90
C MET A 377 -26.14 30.97 -5.35
N GLY A 378 -26.76 29.94 -4.78
CA GLY A 378 -28.07 29.43 -5.20
C GLY A 378 -28.02 28.62 -6.49
N TYR A 379 -26.89 28.00 -6.80
CA TYR A 379 -26.71 27.15 -7.98
C TYR A 379 -26.84 25.68 -7.61
N PRO A 380 -27.20 24.79 -8.56
CA PRO A 380 -27.27 23.37 -8.27
C PRO A 380 -25.90 22.85 -7.79
N SER A 381 -25.87 21.94 -6.82
CA SER A 381 -24.61 21.33 -6.36
C SER A 381 -24.03 20.41 -7.44
N GLY A 382 -22.83 19.84 -7.22
CA GLY A 382 -22.24 18.83 -8.11
C GLY A 382 -21.51 19.37 -9.34
N LEU A 383 -21.00 20.60 -9.27
CA LEU A 383 -20.06 21.11 -10.28
C LEU A 383 -18.74 20.32 -10.29
N ILE A 384 -18.32 19.85 -9.10
CA ILE A 384 -17.31 18.82 -8.93
C ILE A 384 -18.02 17.64 -8.28
N ARG A 385 -17.87 16.44 -8.83
CA ARG A 385 -18.57 15.25 -8.33
C ARG A 385 -17.79 13.96 -8.61
N TYR A 386 -18.20 12.87 -7.96
CA TYR A 386 -17.79 11.54 -8.38
C TYR A 386 -18.57 11.16 -9.63
N THR A 387 -17.89 11.00 -10.75
CA THR A 387 -18.48 10.60 -12.03
C THR A 387 -17.42 9.88 -12.87
N THR A 388 -17.80 9.43 -14.05
CA THR A 388 -16.92 8.79 -15.02
C THR A 388 -16.67 9.73 -16.19
N GLU A 389 -15.58 9.53 -16.92
CA GLU A 389 -15.28 10.32 -18.12
C GLU A 389 -16.36 10.11 -19.19
N SER A 390 -16.76 8.87 -19.42
CA SER A 390 -17.84 8.54 -20.36
C SER A 390 -19.20 9.17 -20.00
N ALA A 391 -19.52 9.32 -18.72
CA ALA A 391 -20.77 9.98 -18.32
C ALA A 391 -20.69 11.50 -18.48
N LEU A 392 -19.51 12.12 -18.29
CA LEU A 392 -19.27 13.54 -18.60
C LEU A 392 -19.29 13.82 -20.10
N GLU A 393 -18.86 12.87 -20.93
CA GLU A 393 -18.91 12.94 -22.40
C GLU A 393 -20.29 12.57 -22.97
N HIS A 394 -21.32 12.38 -22.12
CA HIS A 394 -22.68 11.98 -22.48
C HIS A 394 -22.79 10.65 -23.23
N GLU A 395 -21.80 9.75 -23.13
CA GLU A 395 -21.88 8.40 -23.72
C GLU A 395 -22.98 7.55 -23.05
N TYR A 396 -23.32 7.87 -21.78
CA TYR A 396 -24.49 7.35 -21.06
C TYR A 396 -24.87 8.27 -19.89
N ALA A 397 -26.09 8.13 -19.38
CA ALA A 397 -26.56 8.93 -18.25
C ALA A 397 -25.92 8.50 -16.91
N GLU A 398 -25.62 9.43 -16.00
CA GLU A 398 -24.97 9.13 -14.72
C GLU A 398 -25.70 8.07 -13.86
N LYS A 399 -27.03 7.99 -13.98
CA LYS A 399 -27.84 6.95 -13.32
C LYS A 399 -27.45 5.52 -13.73
N ASP A 400 -26.84 5.35 -14.90
CA ASP A 400 -26.43 4.08 -15.48
C ASP A 400 -24.98 3.70 -15.16
N ILE A 401 -24.23 4.50 -14.38
CA ILE A 401 -22.85 4.17 -13.93
C ILE A 401 -22.80 2.78 -13.28
N LYS A 402 -23.80 2.41 -12.47
CA LYS A 402 -23.85 1.08 -11.83
C LYS A 402 -23.95 -0.07 -12.83
N LYS A 403 -24.60 0.14 -13.98
CA LYS A 403 -24.71 -0.89 -15.03
C LYS A 403 -23.36 -1.15 -15.71
N ARG A 404 -22.45 -0.16 -15.69
CA ARG A 404 -21.09 -0.27 -16.23
C ARG A 404 -20.12 -1.04 -15.32
N LEU A 405 -20.57 -1.53 -14.16
CA LEU A 405 -19.76 -2.39 -13.29
C LEU A 405 -19.49 -3.78 -13.90
N LEU A 406 -20.34 -4.26 -14.82
CA LEU A 406 -20.22 -5.56 -15.49
C LEU A 406 -19.25 -5.56 -16.70
N ARG A 407 -18.40 -4.54 -16.84
CA ARG A 407 -17.47 -4.43 -17.96
C ARG A 407 -16.33 -5.48 -17.89
N PRO A 408 -15.77 -5.91 -19.04
CA PRO A 408 -14.82 -7.03 -19.10
C PRO A 408 -13.62 -6.92 -18.15
N ARG A 409 -13.07 -5.72 -17.97
CA ARG A 409 -11.93 -5.47 -17.09
C ARG A 409 -12.27 -5.72 -15.60
N VAL A 410 -13.40 -5.18 -15.13
CA VAL A 410 -13.87 -5.36 -13.74
C VAL A 410 -14.26 -6.82 -13.51
N ALA A 411 -14.94 -7.44 -14.49
CA ALA A 411 -15.30 -8.85 -14.44
C ALA A 411 -14.05 -9.76 -14.38
N GLY A 412 -13.01 -9.47 -15.18
CA GLY A 412 -11.77 -10.24 -15.18
C GLY A 412 -11.04 -10.19 -13.84
N TYR A 413 -10.83 -9.01 -13.26
CA TYR A 413 -10.23 -8.89 -11.93
C TYR A 413 -11.11 -9.52 -10.84
N GLY A 414 -12.43 -9.35 -10.95
CA GLY A 414 -13.40 -9.95 -10.03
C GLY A 414 -13.38 -11.48 -10.09
N ALA A 415 -13.25 -12.06 -11.28
CA ALA A 415 -13.15 -13.51 -11.48
C ALA A 415 -11.85 -14.07 -10.88
N VAL A 416 -10.70 -13.43 -11.12
CA VAL A 416 -9.43 -13.83 -10.50
C VAL A 416 -9.53 -13.75 -8.98
N LEU A 417 -10.05 -12.65 -8.44
CA LEU A 417 -10.26 -12.50 -6.99
C LEU A 417 -11.17 -13.61 -6.44
N ALA A 418 -12.27 -13.94 -7.13
CA ALA A 418 -13.18 -14.99 -6.71
C ALA A 418 -12.51 -16.38 -6.71
N VAL A 419 -11.67 -16.69 -7.72
CA VAL A 419 -10.91 -17.95 -7.75
C VAL A 419 -9.95 -18.03 -6.56
N VAL A 420 -9.23 -16.95 -6.25
CA VAL A 420 -8.29 -16.94 -5.13
C VAL A 420 -9.01 -17.06 -3.78
N VAL A 421 -10.14 -16.36 -3.61
CA VAL A 421 -10.98 -16.47 -2.41
C VAL A 421 -11.52 -17.89 -2.27
N ALA A 422 -12.01 -18.50 -3.35
CA ALA A 422 -12.49 -19.87 -3.34
C ALA A 422 -11.37 -20.86 -2.97
N ALA A 423 -10.18 -20.72 -3.57
CA ALA A 423 -9.02 -21.54 -3.24
C ALA A 423 -8.60 -21.41 -1.77
N PHE A 424 -8.63 -20.19 -1.22
CA PHE A 424 -8.35 -19.92 0.19
C PHE A 424 -9.38 -20.60 1.11
N LEU A 425 -10.68 -20.45 0.83
CA LEU A 425 -11.75 -21.03 1.63
C LEU A 425 -11.73 -22.56 1.57
N VAL A 426 -11.56 -23.14 0.38
CA VAL A 426 -11.46 -24.60 0.19
C VAL A 426 -10.24 -25.12 0.94
N GLY A 427 -9.06 -24.52 0.73
CA GLY A 427 -7.84 -24.95 1.40
C GLY A 427 -7.98 -24.88 2.93
N LEU A 428 -8.55 -23.80 3.47
CA LEU A 428 -8.78 -23.68 4.91
C LEU A 428 -9.75 -24.76 5.43
N SER A 429 -10.77 -25.11 4.65
CA SER A 429 -11.75 -26.15 5.02
C SER A 429 -11.18 -27.57 4.97
N THR A 430 -10.20 -27.83 4.09
CA THR A 430 -9.54 -29.13 3.94
C THR A 430 -8.22 -29.22 4.70
N ARG A 431 -7.91 -28.21 5.53
CA ARG A 431 -6.66 -28.14 6.28
C ARG A 431 -6.59 -29.27 7.30
N LYS A 432 -5.55 -30.11 7.20
CA LYS A 432 -5.25 -31.15 8.20
C LYS A 432 -4.90 -30.48 9.53
N MET A 433 -5.53 -30.96 10.61
CA MET A 433 -5.29 -30.44 11.97
C MET A 433 -4.08 -31.07 12.65
N VAL A 434 -3.69 -32.27 12.21
CA VAL A 434 -2.51 -32.99 12.68
C VAL A 434 -1.70 -33.40 11.45
N GLU A 435 -0.40 -33.20 11.52
CA GLU A 435 0.57 -33.60 10.51
C GLU A 435 1.61 -34.52 11.17
N VAL A 436 1.98 -35.59 10.50
CA VAL A 436 2.96 -36.56 11.00
C VAL A 436 3.99 -36.80 9.91
N ASP A 437 5.23 -36.41 10.18
CA ASP A 437 6.36 -36.70 9.30
C ASP A 437 7.12 -37.93 9.81
N ILE A 438 7.36 -38.90 8.91
CA ILE A 438 8.14 -40.09 9.22
C ILE A 438 9.56 -39.89 8.69
N LEU A 439 10.53 -39.74 9.60
CA LEU A 439 11.94 -39.62 9.25
C LEU A 439 12.65 -40.94 9.54
N LYS A 440 12.93 -41.72 8.51
CA LYS A 440 13.78 -42.90 8.65
C LYS A 440 15.22 -42.50 9.00
N ASP A 441 15.79 -43.13 10.03
CA ASP A 441 17.19 -42.94 10.36
C ASP A 441 18.07 -43.64 9.30
N ARG A 442 18.93 -42.87 8.63
CA ARG A 442 19.85 -43.39 7.61
C ARG A 442 21.19 -43.85 8.20
N GLY A 443 21.50 -43.46 9.43
CA GLY A 443 22.74 -43.82 10.13
C GLY A 443 22.71 -45.20 10.78
N VAL A 444 21.52 -45.77 10.95
CA VAL A 444 21.32 -47.09 11.56
C VAL A 444 20.85 -48.06 10.47
N MET A 445 21.76 -48.91 10.02
CA MET A 445 21.42 -50.08 9.19
C MET A 445 20.59 -51.08 10.01
N VAL A 446 19.91 -52.01 9.34
CA VAL A 446 19.07 -53.05 9.96
C VAL A 446 19.80 -53.69 11.14
N ARG A 447 19.12 -53.78 12.29
CA ARG A 447 19.66 -54.41 13.50
C ARG A 447 18.81 -55.60 13.86
N GLU A 448 19.43 -56.65 14.36
CA GLU A 448 18.70 -57.74 14.96
C GLU A 448 18.48 -57.46 16.45
N ASN A 449 17.26 -57.68 16.95
CA ASN A 449 16.95 -57.48 18.36
C ASN A 449 17.14 -58.76 19.18
N ALA A 450 16.91 -58.67 20.50
CA ALA A 450 17.08 -59.81 21.40
C ALA A 450 16.15 -61.01 21.12
N LYS A 451 15.12 -60.83 20.27
CA LYS A 451 14.20 -61.88 19.82
C LYS A 451 14.53 -62.41 18.42
N GLY A 452 15.60 -61.94 17.79
CA GLY A 452 15.98 -62.32 16.43
C GLY A 452 15.22 -61.60 15.31
N TRP A 453 14.50 -60.51 15.64
CA TRP A 453 13.73 -59.75 14.65
C TRP A 453 14.58 -58.64 14.05
N LEU A 454 14.37 -58.36 12.77
CA LEU A 454 15.00 -57.24 12.08
C LEU A 454 14.33 -55.93 12.49
N GLU A 455 15.10 -54.93 12.89
CA GLU A 455 14.67 -53.63 13.39
C GLU A 455 15.16 -52.49 12.51
N ASN A 456 14.24 -51.60 12.15
CA ASN A 456 14.53 -50.32 11.52
C ASN A 456 14.10 -49.18 12.46
N ALA A 457 14.94 -48.15 12.58
CA ALA A 457 14.67 -46.97 13.40
C ALA A 457 14.06 -45.84 12.58
N TYR A 458 13.02 -45.22 13.14
CA TYR A 458 12.32 -44.07 12.58
C TYR A 458 12.17 -43.00 13.66
N SER A 459 12.10 -41.73 13.25
CA SER A 459 11.70 -40.62 14.09
C SER A 459 10.37 -40.08 13.58
N LEU A 460 9.33 -40.19 14.40
CA LEU A 460 8.03 -39.61 14.10
C LEU A 460 8.00 -38.17 14.60
N ARG A 461 7.88 -37.20 13.69
CA ARG A 461 7.66 -35.80 14.04
C ARG A 461 6.19 -35.50 13.90
N ILE A 462 5.51 -35.33 15.03
CA ILE A 462 4.07 -35.09 15.12
C ILE A 462 3.85 -33.62 15.41
N ILE A 463 3.03 -32.97 14.59
CA ILE A 463 2.71 -31.54 14.69
C ILE A 463 1.21 -31.40 14.91
N ASN A 464 0.81 -30.89 16.08
CA ASN A 464 -0.57 -30.56 16.38
C ASN A 464 -0.88 -29.11 15.97
N ASN A 465 -1.49 -28.91 14.81
CA ASN A 465 -1.87 -27.59 14.31
C ASN A 465 -3.21 -27.08 14.87
N SER A 466 -3.87 -27.84 15.76
CA SER A 466 -5.14 -27.48 16.37
C SER A 466 -4.99 -26.66 17.66
N GLU A 467 -6.07 -25.98 18.06
CA GLU A 467 -6.11 -25.24 19.34
C GLU A 467 -6.35 -26.14 20.56
N LYS A 468 -6.50 -27.45 20.35
CA LYS A 468 -6.90 -28.41 21.36
C LYS A 468 -5.90 -29.56 21.46
N GLU A 469 -5.86 -30.21 22.61
CA GLU A 469 -5.02 -31.39 22.81
C GLU A 469 -5.53 -32.53 21.94
N GLN A 470 -4.62 -33.18 21.21
CA GLN A 470 -4.94 -34.33 20.36
C GLN A 470 -4.33 -35.58 20.97
N LEU A 471 -5.12 -36.66 21.06
CA LEU A 471 -4.63 -38.00 21.38
C LEU A 471 -4.37 -38.74 20.07
N ILE A 472 -3.14 -39.21 19.88
CA ILE A 472 -2.69 -39.86 18.65
C ILE A 472 -2.23 -41.27 18.97
N THR A 473 -2.79 -42.25 18.27
CA THR A 473 -2.32 -43.64 18.26
C THR A 473 -1.73 -43.95 16.90
N ALA A 474 -0.72 -44.83 16.87
CA ALA A 474 -0.04 -45.23 15.65
C ALA A 474 0.01 -46.75 15.56
N SER A 475 -0.12 -47.28 14.36
CA SER A 475 0.04 -48.69 14.01
C SER A 475 0.77 -48.79 12.68
N VAL A 476 1.36 -49.95 12.37
CA VAL A 476 2.07 -50.17 11.11
C VAL A 476 1.51 -51.42 10.43
N LYS A 477 1.40 -51.38 9.10
CA LYS A 477 1.06 -52.51 8.24
C LYS A 477 2.16 -52.72 7.19
N GLY A 478 2.25 -53.93 6.65
CA GLY A 478 3.16 -54.28 5.56
C GLY A 478 3.66 -55.73 5.61
N PHE A 479 3.73 -56.32 6.80
CA PHE A 479 4.05 -57.73 7.03
C PHE A 479 3.01 -58.37 7.94
N ASP A 480 2.94 -59.70 7.93
CA ASP A 480 1.99 -60.47 8.77
C ASP A 480 2.34 -60.34 10.27
N GLU A 481 3.63 -60.39 10.61
CA GLU A 481 4.12 -60.20 11.98
C GLU A 481 5.03 -58.97 12.08
N ILE A 482 4.40 -57.81 12.30
CA ILE A 482 5.07 -56.51 12.47
C ILE A 482 4.78 -55.92 13.84
N ALA A 483 5.81 -55.44 14.53
CA ALA A 483 5.66 -54.76 15.82
C ALA A 483 6.28 -53.36 15.79
N LEU A 484 5.53 -52.40 16.31
CA LEU A 484 5.95 -51.02 16.54
C LEU A 484 6.26 -50.83 18.02
N THR A 485 7.49 -50.42 18.34
CA THR A 485 7.94 -50.13 19.72
C THR A 485 8.37 -48.67 19.84
N GLY A 486 8.30 -48.12 21.06
CA GLY A 486 8.60 -46.70 21.35
C GLY A 486 7.38 -45.79 21.50
N LEU A 487 6.16 -46.33 21.37
CA LEU A 487 4.89 -45.64 21.59
C LEU A 487 4.13 -46.27 22.76
N PRO A 488 3.49 -45.47 23.65
CA PRO A 488 2.61 -46.00 24.69
C PRO A 488 1.32 -46.58 24.08
N GLU A 489 0.86 -47.74 24.58
CA GLU A 489 -0.33 -48.45 24.07
C GLU A 489 -1.62 -47.61 24.12
N GLY A 490 -1.70 -46.64 25.04
CA GLY A 490 -2.84 -45.71 25.17
C GLY A 490 -2.82 -44.50 24.24
N GLY A 491 -1.80 -44.37 23.39
CA GLY A 491 -1.57 -43.20 22.53
C GLY A 491 -0.85 -42.05 23.23
N ILE A 492 -0.40 -41.08 22.44
CA ILE A 492 0.32 -39.89 22.91
C ILE A 492 -0.62 -38.69 22.91
N LYS A 493 -0.59 -37.94 24.00
CA LYS A 493 -1.23 -36.62 24.06
C LYS A 493 -0.25 -35.58 23.55
N VAL A 494 -0.63 -34.89 22.49
CA VAL A 494 0.12 -33.77 21.93
C VAL A 494 -0.60 -32.49 22.29
N ALA A 495 0.08 -31.61 23.04
CA ALA A 495 -0.52 -30.35 23.46
C ALA A 495 -0.87 -29.49 22.24
N PRO A 496 -1.81 -28.53 22.37
CA PRO A 496 -2.13 -27.61 21.29
C PRO A 496 -0.87 -26.93 20.76
N ARG A 497 -0.68 -26.93 19.43
CA ARG A 497 0.40 -26.18 18.76
C ARG A 497 1.80 -26.65 19.14
N GLU A 498 1.92 -27.88 19.62
CA GLU A 498 3.19 -28.50 19.95
C GLU A 498 3.69 -29.38 18.80
N THR A 499 5.00 -29.40 18.63
CA THR A 499 5.69 -30.39 17.78
C THR A 499 6.50 -31.31 18.68
N ILE A 500 6.20 -32.60 18.62
CA ILE A 500 6.93 -33.62 19.38
C ILE A 500 7.64 -34.53 18.37
N THR A 501 8.90 -34.86 18.65
CA THR A 501 9.65 -35.85 17.88
C THR A 501 9.90 -37.07 18.75
N LEU A 502 9.48 -38.25 18.30
CA LEU A 502 9.61 -39.49 19.05
C LEU A 502 10.34 -40.53 18.22
N PRO A 503 11.41 -41.14 18.77
CA PRO A 503 12.03 -42.29 18.14
C PRO A 503 11.12 -43.50 18.30
N VAL A 504 10.89 -44.21 17.20
CA VAL A 504 10.14 -45.46 17.15
C VAL A 504 10.93 -46.50 16.38
N GLN A 505 10.69 -47.77 16.70
CA GLN A 505 11.31 -48.88 16.01
C GLN A 505 10.22 -49.76 15.42
N VAL A 506 10.41 -50.15 14.17
CA VAL A 506 9.58 -51.16 13.52
C VAL A 506 10.40 -52.42 13.43
N SER A 507 9.79 -53.53 13.82
CA SER A 507 10.42 -54.84 13.89
C SER A 507 9.58 -55.91 13.19
N THR A 508 10.23 -56.84 12.50
CA THR A 508 9.57 -57.98 11.82
C THR A 508 10.48 -59.20 11.81
N ILE A 509 9.91 -60.38 11.58
CA ILE A 509 10.67 -61.64 11.46
C ILE A 509 11.49 -61.62 10.15
N PRO A 510 12.75 -62.11 10.14
CA PRO A 510 13.59 -62.14 8.94
C PRO A 510 12.94 -62.82 7.72
N GLU A 511 12.12 -63.85 7.93
CA GLU A 511 11.43 -64.60 6.86
C GLU A 511 10.50 -63.73 6.00
N TYR A 512 9.99 -62.63 6.55
CA TYR A 512 9.09 -61.72 5.84
C TYR A 512 9.84 -60.55 5.17
N ALA A 513 11.12 -60.35 5.48
CA ALA A 513 11.89 -59.18 5.08
C ALA A 513 13.21 -59.57 4.38
N ASP A 514 13.08 -60.13 3.18
CA ASP A 514 14.17 -60.44 2.26
C ASP A 514 15.06 -59.22 1.96
N LYS A 515 16.24 -59.46 1.36
CA LYS A 515 17.19 -58.41 1.02
C LYS A 515 16.58 -57.29 0.18
N GLY A 516 16.71 -56.06 0.66
CA GLY A 516 16.27 -54.86 -0.06
C GLY A 516 15.23 -54.04 0.68
N SER A 517 14.40 -53.34 -0.08
CA SER A 517 13.51 -52.30 0.40
C SER A 517 12.05 -52.72 0.22
N HIS A 518 11.33 -52.84 1.33
CA HIS A 518 9.92 -53.24 1.37
C HIS A 518 9.03 -52.05 1.76
N PRO A 519 7.90 -51.84 1.07
CA PRO A 519 6.94 -50.81 1.45
C PRO A 519 6.23 -51.20 2.76
N ILE A 520 6.12 -50.25 3.68
CA ILE A 520 5.30 -50.36 4.89
C ILE A 520 4.44 -49.11 5.02
N GLU A 521 3.30 -49.22 5.68
CA GLU A 521 2.35 -48.12 5.84
C GLU A 521 2.12 -47.86 7.32
N PHE A 522 2.35 -46.61 7.75
CA PHE A 522 2.00 -46.17 9.10
C PHE A 522 0.58 -45.61 9.09
N ILE A 523 -0.23 -46.10 10.01
CA ILE A 523 -1.61 -45.66 10.19
C ILE A 523 -1.72 -44.94 11.52
N PHE A 524 -1.94 -43.64 11.45
CA PHE A 524 -2.17 -42.77 12.60
C PHE A 524 -3.67 -42.52 12.77
N GLN A 525 -4.15 -42.68 13.98
CA GLN A 525 -5.51 -42.28 14.35
C GLN A 525 -5.43 -41.17 15.38
N TYR A 526 -6.06 -40.04 15.10
CA TYR A 526 -6.10 -38.92 16.04
C TYR A 526 -7.52 -38.50 16.38
N ARG A 527 -7.68 -38.08 17.64
CA ARG A 527 -8.94 -37.57 18.18
C ARG A 527 -8.66 -36.46 19.20
N GLU A 528 -9.62 -35.56 19.35
CA GLU A 528 -9.58 -34.54 20.39
C GLU A 528 -9.63 -35.20 21.78
N SER A 529 -8.69 -34.83 22.67
CA SER A 529 -8.59 -35.39 24.02
C SER A 529 -9.83 -35.00 24.84
N GLY A 530 -10.65 -35.99 25.22
CA GLY A 530 -11.90 -35.79 25.98
C GLY A 530 -13.21 -35.88 25.18
N ALA A 531 -13.15 -36.04 23.85
CA ALA A 531 -14.32 -36.32 23.03
C ALA A 531 -14.52 -37.83 22.85
N SER A 532 -15.40 -38.44 23.65
CA SER A 532 -15.71 -39.89 23.60
C SER A 532 -16.38 -40.32 22.28
N ASP A 533 -17.05 -39.39 21.59
CA ASP A 533 -17.96 -39.67 20.46
C ASP A 533 -17.45 -39.16 19.10
N GLY A 534 -16.23 -38.61 19.04
CA GLY A 534 -15.63 -38.15 17.79
C GLY A 534 -15.07 -39.33 16.98
N LYS A 535 -15.53 -39.53 15.73
CA LYS A 535 -14.90 -40.50 14.82
C LYS A 535 -13.41 -40.15 14.68
N PRO A 536 -12.48 -41.10 14.90
CA PRO A 536 -11.06 -40.84 14.75
C PRO A 536 -10.77 -40.51 13.27
N VAL A 537 -9.99 -39.47 13.05
CA VAL A 537 -9.49 -39.19 11.71
C VAL A 537 -8.27 -40.08 11.49
N VAL A 538 -8.26 -40.81 10.38
CA VAL A 538 -7.18 -41.71 10.00
C VAL A 538 -6.25 -40.97 9.04
N LEU A 539 -4.95 -41.06 9.29
CA LEU A 539 -3.89 -40.55 8.44
C LEU A 539 -2.94 -41.70 8.13
N GLU A 540 -2.81 -42.00 6.84
CA GLU A 540 -1.99 -43.08 6.31
C GLU A 540 -0.76 -42.46 5.65
N GLU A 541 0.43 -42.92 6.03
CA GLU A 541 1.71 -42.41 5.53
C GLU A 541 2.62 -43.56 5.13
N ASP A 542 3.10 -43.51 3.89
CA ASP A 542 3.96 -44.54 3.33
C ASP A 542 5.40 -44.41 3.86
N ALA A 543 6.01 -45.55 4.16
CA ALA A 543 7.40 -45.64 4.56
C ALA A 543 8.06 -46.89 3.99
N THR A 544 9.35 -47.04 4.28
CA THR A 544 10.17 -48.12 3.71
C THR A 544 10.91 -48.85 4.81
N PHE A 545 10.73 -50.16 4.86
CA PHE A 545 11.49 -51.08 5.69
C PHE A 545 12.67 -51.64 4.89
N ILE A 546 13.88 -51.66 5.46
CA ILE A 546 15.01 -52.33 4.82
C ILE A 546 15.15 -53.71 5.46
N GLY A 547 15.11 -54.75 4.64
CA GLY A 547 15.42 -56.13 5.01
C GLY A 547 16.92 -56.42 4.95
N GLU A 548 17.29 -57.68 5.13
CA GLU A 548 18.67 -58.14 5.38
C GLU A 548 19.74 -57.78 4.33
#